data_AF-A0AAU9JH96-F1
#
_entry.id   AF-A0AAU9JH96-F1
#
_cell.length_a   1.000
_cell.length_b   1.000
_cell.length_c   1.000
_cell.angle_alpha   90.00
_cell.angle_beta   90.00
_cell.angle_gamma   90.00
#
_symmetry.space_group_name_H-M   'P 1'
#
loop_
_entity.id
_entity.type
_entity.pdbx_description
1 polymer ?
#
loop_
_entity_poly.entity_id
_entity_poly.type
_entity_poly.pdbx_seq_one_letter_code
_entity_poly.pdbx_strand_id
1 'polypeptide(L)'
;MSRKNKHRQNPINEELEAPKLPANFVDQVVNLESELERNCTAEKVSRLIELYSAAVEYFGSIRDNRYIHYKERLQRLLARDDFISAVNGNATVKLENASTNAIGNNSLEKSSSVRSKSIDVRARKAPEKEIKKDADQAIKEHLSSSSTTSFKICEMLRHQEGDSLEQRLKARKRMGSPQATLGGRMRSQTVENLMKISSETKFEKYQEEIEKIMEKYVDEKISRIQTIKNKYREEINEVNMMGNNDTISMVLNQLDRDMQREIDEVTKQIDRERKLEIAELKKQFR
;
A
#
# COMPACT_ATOMS: atom_id res chain seq x y z
N MET A 1 67.50 17.56 -22.05
CA MET A 1 66.37 16.68 -22.44
C MET A 1 65.24 16.85 -21.42
N SER A 2 64.29 17.74 -21.74
CA SER A 2 63.13 18.06 -20.89
C SER A 2 62.03 17.03 -21.05
N ARG A 3 61.61 16.38 -19.95
CA ARG A 3 60.42 15.53 -19.94
C ARG A 3 59.26 16.28 -19.29
N LYS A 4 58.18 16.33 -20.07
CA LYS A 4 57.01 17.19 -19.94
C LYS A 4 56.17 16.83 -18.71
N ASN A 5 55.74 17.87 -18.00
CA ASN A 5 54.88 17.85 -16.84
C ASN A 5 53.45 17.46 -17.27
N LYS A 6 52.94 16.33 -16.77
CA LYS A 6 51.65 15.76 -17.15
C LYS A 6 50.56 16.39 -16.28
N HIS A 7 49.80 17.30 -16.88
CA HIS A 7 48.63 17.96 -16.30
C HIS A 7 47.62 16.90 -15.82
N ARG A 8 47.47 16.73 -14.50
CA ARG A 8 46.34 16.02 -13.89
C ARG A 8 45.16 16.99 -13.89
N GLN A 9 44.21 16.76 -14.79
CA GLN A 9 42.90 17.40 -14.68
C GLN A 9 42.22 16.85 -13.42
N ASN A 10 41.86 17.76 -12.50
CA ASN A 10 41.03 17.43 -11.35
C ASN A 10 39.65 16.98 -11.85
N PRO A 11 39.08 15.88 -11.32
CA PRO A 11 37.69 15.54 -11.58
C PRO A 11 36.80 16.64 -11.00
N ILE A 12 35.92 17.16 -11.85
CA ILE A 12 34.86 18.10 -11.50
C ILE A 12 33.98 17.39 -10.47
N ASN A 13 34.12 17.75 -9.18
CA ASN A 13 33.11 17.44 -8.17
C ASN A 13 31.90 18.31 -8.50
N GLU A 14 31.05 17.81 -9.40
CA GLU A 14 29.71 18.31 -9.62
C GLU A 14 28.90 17.90 -8.39
N GLU A 15 29.02 18.70 -7.33
CA GLU A 15 28.24 18.61 -6.11
C GLU A 15 26.79 18.92 -6.51
N LEU A 16 26.07 17.87 -6.93
CA LEU A 16 24.65 17.91 -7.24
C LEU A 16 23.92 18.47 -6.03
N GLU A 17 23.64 19.77 -6.04
CA GLU A 17 22.89 20.42 -4.98
C GLU A 17 21.54 19.73 -4.86
N ALA A 18 21.29 19.15 -3.68
CA ALA A 18 20.04 18.48 -3.40
C ALA A 18 18.87 19.46 -3.63
N PRO A 19 17.83 19.07 -4.38
CA PRO A 19 16.71 19.95 -4.70
C PRO A 19 16.03 20.42 -3.40
N LYS A 20 15.97 21.73 -3.18
CA LYS A 20 15.43 22.31 -1.94
C LYS A 20 13.91 22.26 -1.94
N LEU A 21 13.32 21.78 -0.84
CA LEU A 21 11.86 21.80 -0.64
C LEU A 21 11.33 23.24 -0.45
N PRO A 22 10.10 23.54 -0.90
CA PRO A 22 9.44 24.81 -0.62
C PRO A 22 9.27 25.06 0.89
N ALA A 23 9.42 26.31 1.33
CA ALA A 23 9.36 26.68 2.75
C ALA A 23 8.02 26.32 3.44
N ASN A 24 6.92 26.30 2.68
CA ASN A 24 5.58 25.97 3.18
C ASN A 24 5.12 24.59 2.70
N PHE A 25 6.06 23.66 2.51
CA PHE A 25 5.77 22.32 1.97
C PHE A 25 4.76 21.56 2.84
N VAL A 26 4.98 21.53 4.16
CA VAL A 26 4.15 20.77 5.10
C VAL A 26 2.71 21.30 5.09
N ASP A 27 2.55 22.63 5.15
CA ASP A 27 1.23 23.26 5.14
C ASP A 27 0.51 23.04 3.80
N GLN A 28 1.23 23.09 2.68
CA GLN A 28 0.66 22.82 1.36
C GLN A 28 0.16 21.38 1.23
N VAL A 29 0.95 20.40 1.69
CA VAL A 29 0.54 18.99 1.65
C VAL A 29 -0.70 18.77 2.51
N VAL A 30 -0.70 19.26 3.76
CA VAL A 30 -1.84 19.07 4.67
C VAL A 30 -3.11 19.75 4.16
N ASN A 31 -2.99 20.98 3.64
CA ASN A 31 -4.14 21.69 3.08
C ASN A 31 -4.70 20.99 1.84
N LEU A 32 -3.84 20.52 0.94
CA LEU A 32 -4.26 19.78 -0.25
C LEU A 32 -4.88 18.42 0.11
N GLU A 33 -4.34 17.71 1.10
CA GLU A 33 -4.95 16.47 1.60
C GLU A 33 -6.36 16.73 2.14
N SER A 34 -6.54 17.74 2.98
CA SER A 34 -7.86 18.09 3.52
C SER A 34 -8.84 18.57 2.45
N GLU A 35 -8.35 19.29 1.43
CA GLU A 35 -9.19 19.72 0.31
C GLU A 35 -9.60 18.56 -0.60
N LEU A 36 -8.74 17.57 -0.83
CA LEU A 36 -9.04 16.39 -1.63
C LEU A 36 -10.06 15.47 -0.96
N GLU A 37 -10.11 15.44 0.38
CA GLU A 37 -11.17 14.74 1.10
C GLU A 37 -12.56 15.35 0.85
N ARG A 38 -12.62 16.66 0.57
CA ARG A 38 -13.89 17.37 0.33
C ARG A 38 -14.26 17.39 -1.15
N ASN A 39 -13.31 17.76 -2.01
CA ASN A 39 -13.50 17.98 -3.43
C ASN A 39 -12.27 17.50 -4.21
N CYS A 40 -12.35 16.30 -4.78
CA CYS A 40 -11.28 15.73 -5.60
C CYS A 40 -11.30 16.36 -7.00
N THR A 41 -10.42 17.34 -7.24
CA THR A 41 -10.20 17.92 -8.57
C THR A 41 -8.85 17.49 -9.13
N ALA A 42 -8.78 17.25 -10.44
CA ALA A 42 -7.55 16.79 -11.09
C ALA A 42 -6.36 17.73 -10.86
N GLU A 43 -6.58 19.04 -10.82
CA GLU A 43 -5.53 20.03 -10.57
C GLU A 43 -4.90 19.88 -9.17
N LYS A 44 -5.73 19.71 -8.14
CA LYS A 44 -5.26 19.52 -6.76
C LYS A 44 -4.51 18.21 -6.61
N VAL A 45 -5.02 17.19 -7.29
CA VAL A 45 -4.41 15.87 -7.37
C VAL A 45 -3.00 15.95 -8.01
N SER A 46 -2.88 16.56 -9.19
CA SER A 46 -1.59 16.76 -9.87
C SER A 46 -0.62 17.54 -8.99
N ARG A 47 -1.10 18.61 -8.33
CA ARG A 47 -0.27 19.41 -7.44
C ARG A 47 0.22 18.63 -6.22
N LEU A 48 -0.61 17.76 -5.66
CA LEU A 48 -0.22 16.92 -4.53
C LEU A 48 0.80 15.85 -4.94
N ILE A 49 0.70 15.29 -6.15
CA ILE A 49 1.71 14.36 -6.70
C ILE A 49 3.06 15.04 -6.86
N GLU A 50 3.10 16.27 -7.38
CA GLU A 50 4.34 17.04 -7.53
C GLU A 50 5.02 17.25 -6.17
N LEU A 51 4.26 17.65 -5.15
CA LEU A 51 4.77 17.84 -3.80
C LEU A 51 5.30 16.52 -3.22
N TYR A 52 4.56 15.44 -3.34
CA TYR A 52 5.03 14.13 -2.86
C TYR A 52 6.26 13.63 -3.58
N SER A 53 6.35 13.85 -4.90
CA SER A 53 7.51 13.46 -5.70
C SER A 53 8.76 14.25 -5.28
N ALA A 54 8.63 15.57 -5.11
CA ALA A 54 9.70 16.43 -4.62
C ALA A 54 10.16 16.03 -3.20
N ALA A 55 9.23 15.63 -2.33
CA ALA A 55 9.55 15.13 -0.99
C ALA A 55 10.33 13.81 -1.05
N VAL A 56 9.89 12.85 -1.86
CA VAL A 56 10.58 11.56 -2.02
C VAL A 56 12.01 11.77 -2.54
N GLU A 57 12.19 12.66 -3.51
CA GLU A 57 13.52 13.00 -4.05
C GLU A 57 14.41 13.67 -3.00
N TYR A 58 13.89 14.68 -2.29
CA TYR A 58 14.62 15.37 -1.23
C TYR A 58 15.01 14.42 -0.08
N PHE A 59 14.03 13.75 0.53
CA PHE A 59 14.28 12.84 1.65
C PHE A 59 15.12 11.62 1.24
N GLY A 60 15.01 11.19 -0.03
CA GLY A 60 15.85 10.14 -0.61
C GLY A 60 17.32 10.57 -0.75
N SER A 61 17.56 11.80 -1.19
CA SER A 61 18.92 12.34 -1.34
C SER A 61 19.67 12.43 -0.01
N ILE A 62 18.97 12.78 1.08
CA ILE A 62 19.52 12.85 2.43
C ILE A 62 19.47 11.49 3.18
N ARG A 63 18.98 10.43 2.54
CA ARG A 63 18.80 9.07 3.11
C ARG A 63 17.99 9.03 4.40
N ASP A 64 16.96 9.88 4.50
CA ASP A 64 16.09 9.93 5.66
C ASP A 64 14.87 9.02 5.45
N ASN A 65 14.62 8.09 6.38
CA ASN A 65 13.50 7.13 6.34
C ASN A 65 12.13 7.76 6.08
N ARG A 66 11.97 9.07 6.32
CA ARG A 66 10.77 9.83 5.90
C ARG A 66 10.42 9.65 4.42
N TYR A 67 11.39 9.40 3.53
CA TYR A 67 11.11 9.14 2.10
C TYR A 67 10.19 7.92 1.91
N ILE A 68 10.27 6.90 2.76
CA ILE A 68 9.43 5.70 2.68
C ILE A 68 7.98 6.07 2.96
N HIS A 69 7.73 6.89 3.98
CA HIS A 69 6.38 7.35 4.31
C HIS A 69 5.76 8.17 3.17
N TYR A 70 6.52 9.06 2.55
CA TYR A 70 6.05 9.84 1.40
C TYR A 70 5.79 8.97 0.17
N LYS A 71 6.63 7.97 -0.07
CA LYS A 71 6.44 6.99 -1.16
C LYS A 71 5.17 6.16 -0.96
N GLU A 72 4.91 5.66 0.24
CA GLU A 72 3.69 4.90 0.54
C GLU A 72 2.44 5.78 0.45
N ARG A 73 2.48 7.02 0.95
CA ARG A 73 1.37 7.96 0.83
C ARG A 73 1.04 8.25 -0.63
N LEU A 74 2.06 8.46 -1.46
CA LEU A 74 1.88 8.65 -2.90
C LEU A 74 1.25 7.42 -3.55
N GLN A 75 1.72 6.20 -3.24
CA GLN A 75 1.12 4.97 -3.77
C GLN A 75 -0.34 4.81 -3.35
N ARG A 76 -0.67 5.09 -2.08
CA ARG A 76 -2.05 5.06 -1.58
C ARG A 76 -2.93 6.11 -2.26
N LEU A 77 -2.40 7.30 -2.53
CA LEU A 77 -3.11 8.35 -3.26
C LEU A 77 -3.46 7.89 -4.69
N LEU A 78 -2.51 7.30 -5.41
CA LEU A 78 -2.70 6.79 -6.77
C LEU A 78 -3.69 5.61 -6.84
N ALA A 79 -3.85 4.86 -5.74
CA ALA A 79 -4.75 3.72 -5.65
C ALA A 79 -6.20 4.07 -5.31
N ARG A 80 -6.53 5.35 -5.02
CA ARG A 80 -7.90 5.76 -4.68
C ARG A 80 -8.81 5.78 -5.92
N ASP A 81 -10.02 5.25 -5.78
CA ASP A 81 -11.02 5.24 -6.86
C ASP A 81 -11.45 6.66 -7.27
N ASP A 82 -11.58 7.58 -6.31
CA ASP A 82 -11.90 8.99 -6.57
C ASP A 82 -10.82 9.66 -7.42
N PHE A 83 -9.56 9.29 -7.16
CA PHE A 83 -8.39 9.80 -7.88
C PHE A 83 -8.40 9.27 -9.31
N ILE A 84 -8.60 7.96 -9.49
CA ILE A 84 -8.67 7.32 -10.81
C ILE A 84 -9.82 7.94 -11.62
N SER A 85 -10.97 8.17 -10.99
CA SER A 85 -12.13 8.82 -11.60
C SER A 85 -11.86 10.27 -11.98
N ALA A 86 -11.18 11.04 -11.13
CA ALA A 86 -10.85 12.43 -11.42
C ALA A 86 -9.81 12.58 -12.54
N VAL A 87 -8.82 11.69 -12.60
CA VAL A 87 -7.77 11.70 -13.64
C VAL A 87 -8.33 11.22 -14.97
N ASN A 88 -9.14 10.16 -14.98
CA ASN A 88 -9.72 9.59 -16.21
C ASN A 88 -10.94 10.38 -16.71
N GLY A 89 -11.72 10.99 -15.81
CA GLY A 89 -12.94 11.74 -16.14
C GLY A 89 -12.69 12.99 -16.99
N ASN A 90 -11.48 13.55 -16.96
CA ASN A 90 -11.10 14.66 -17.83
C ASN A 90 -10.96 14.26 -19.31
N ALA A 91 -10.92 12.96 -19.64
CA ALA A 91 -10.85 12.48 -21.01
C ALA A 91 -12.23 12.34 -21.69
N THR A 92 -13.34 12.37 -20.94
CA THR A 92 -14.66 11.98 -21.47
C THR A 92 -15.78 13.00 -21.29
N VAL A 93 -15.53 14.23 -20.82
CA VAL A 93 -16.58 15.27 -20.76
C VAL A 93 -16.47 16.26 -21.93
N LYS A 94 -16.97 15.85 -23.09
CA LYS A 94 -17.61 16.72 -24.10
C LYS A 94 -18.86 16.00 -24.63
N LEU A 95 -19.95 16.15 -23.87
CA LEU A 95 -21.37 15.81 -24.08
C LEU A 95 -21.79 15.28 -22.70
N GLU A 96 -22.61 15.93 -21.91
CA GLU A 96 -23.85 16.60 -22.23
C GLU A 96 -24.07 17.71 -21.19
N ASN A 97 -24.52 18.88 -21.63
CA ASN A 97 -25.30 19.81 -20.81
C ASN A 97 -25.94 20.85 -21.72
N ALA A 98 -27.06 20.46 -22.32
CA ALA A 98 -28.12 21.37 -22.76
C ALA A 98 -29.46 20.66 -22.61
N SER A 99 -29.97 20.61 -21.38
CA SER A 99 -31.41 20.52 -21.16
C SER A 99 -31.75 21.13 -19.81
N THR A 100 -31.81 22.45 -19.81
CA THR A 100 -32.61 23.23 -18.86
C THR A 100 -34.08 22.94 -19.12
N ASN A 101 -34.83 22.53 -18.10
CA ASN A 101 -36.26 22.77 -18.03
C ASN A 101 -36.64 23.13 -16.59
N ALA A 102 -36.52 24.44 -16.32
CA ALA A 102 -37.31 25.12 -15.31
C ALA A 102 -38.73 25.31 -15.87
N ILE A 103 -39.73 24.87 -15.11
CA ILE A 103 -41.14 25.21 -15.34
C ILE A 103 -41.39 26.54 -14.60
N GLY A 104 -41.60 27.60 -15.37
CA GLY A 104 -41.97 28.93 -14.87
C GLY A 104 -42.51 29.78 -16.01
N ASN A 105 -43.76 30.22 -15.85
CA ASN A 105 -44.63 30.84 -16.85
C ASN A 105 -44.14 32.18 -17.43
N ASN A 106 -44.70 32.48 -18.62
CA ASN A 106 -45.10 33.78 -19.19
C ASN A 106 -44.29 34.41 -20.34
N SER A 107 -45.09 34.74 -21.37
CA SER A 107 -45.08 35.97 -22.16
C SER A 107 -44.23 36.06 -23.44
N LEU A 108 -44.94 35.90 -24.56
CA LEU A 108 -45.14 36.83 -25.68
C LEU A 108 -43.94 37.57 -26.33
N GLU A 109 -44.01 37.57 -27.67
CA GLU A 109 -43.33 38.40 -28.69
C GLU A 109 -42.13 37.72 -29.38
N LYS A 110 -42.24 37.27 -30.63
CA LYS A 110 -42.40 37.91 -31.96
C LYS A 110 -41.06 37.94 -32.73
N SER A 111 -41.05 37.20 -33.83
CA SER A 111 -40.27 37.39 -35.07
C SER A 111 -38.74 37.52 -35.00
N SER A 112 -38.03 36.57 -35.63
CA SER A 112 -37.56 36.78 -37.01
C SER A 112 -36.87 35.53 -37.58
N SER A 113 -37.26 35.24 -38.82
CA SER A 113 -36.77 34.24 -39.76
C SER A 113 -35.25 34.28 -39.97
N VAL A 114 -34.56 33.16 -39.74
CA VAL A 114 -33.31 32.82 -40.43
C VAL A 114 -33.33 31.35 -40.84
N ARG A 115 -33.25 31.16 -42.15
CA ARG A 115 -33.19 29.91 -42.90
C ARG A 115 -31.89 29.15 -42.57
N SER A 116 -32.00 27.96 -41.98
CA SER A 116 -30.88 27.02 -41.89
C SER A 116 -31.23 25.74 -42.64
N LYS A 117 -30.39 25.42 -43.63
CA LYS A 117 -30.53 24.30 -44.57
C LYS A 117 -30.48 22.97 -43.80
N SER A 118 -31.53 22.17 -43.97
CA SER A 118 -31.61 20.78 -43.52
C SER A 118 -30.63 19.91 -44.31
N ILE A 119 -29.62 19.37 -43.63
CA ILE A 119 -28.80 18.27 -44.13
C ILE A 119 -29.49 16.98 -43.69
N ASP A 120 -30.03 16.27 -44.67
CA ASP A 120 -30.74 15.00 -44.52
C ASP A 120 -29.70 13.87 -44.32
N VAL A 121 -29.30 13.63 -43.06
CA VAL A 121 -28.42 12.51 -42.71
C VAL A 121 -29.28 11.27 -42.55
N ARG A 122 -29.40 10.53 -43.65
CA ARG A 122 -30.03 9.21 -43.74
C ARG A 122 -29.36 8.24 -42.76
N ALA A 123 -29.96 8.08 -41.58
CA ALA A 123 -29.59 7.10 -40.58
C ALA A 123 -29.72 5.68 -41.16
N ARG A 124 -28.59 5.10 -41.56
CA ARG A 124 -28.50 3.66 -41.83
C ARG A 124 -28.52 2.96 -40.48
N LYS A 125 -29.63 2.26 -40.17
CA LYS A 125 -29.69 1.30 -39.06
C LYS A 125 -28.60 0.24 -39.27
N ALA A 126 -27.54 0.33 -38.49
CA ALA A 126 -26.55 -0.74 -38.38
C ALA A 126 -27.16 -1.86 -37.51
N PRO A 127 -26.96 -3.14 -37.87
CA PRO A 127 -27.45 -4.26 -37.07
C PRO A 127 -26.67 -4.34 -35.76
N GLU A 128 -27.36 -4.18 -34.62
CA GLU A 128 -26.88 -4.58 -33.29
C GLU A 128 -26.61 -6.09 -33.28
N LYS A 129 -25.38 -6.49 -33.56
CA LYS A 129 -24.90 -7.86 -33.36
C LYS A 129 -23.86 -7.89 -32.25
N GLU A 130 -24.22 -8.54 -31.15
CA GLU A 130 -23.37 -9.39 -30.30
C GLU A 130 -22.02 -8.89 -29.74
N ILE A 131 -21.76 -7.58 -29.62
CA ILE A 131 -20.49 -7.09 -29.03
C ILE A 131 -20.35 -7.39 -27.52
N LYS A 132 -21.45 -7.64 -26.79
CA LYS A 132 -21.38 -7.78 -25.32
C LYS A 132 -20.67 -9.03 -24.81
N LYS A 133 -20.58 -10.12 -25.59
CA LYS A 133 -19.92 -11.36 -25.12
C LYS A 133 -18.38 -11.26 -25.11
N ASP A 134 -17.81 -10.37 -25.91
CA ASP A 134 -16.35 -10.26 -26.07
C ASP A 134 -15.70 -9.51 -24.91
N ALA A 135 -16.38 -8.50 -24.37
CA ALA A 135 -15.89 -7.72 -23.23
C ALA A 135 -15.82 -8.55 -21.94
N ASP A 136 -16.86 -9.34 -21.64
CA ASP A 136 -16.89 -10.18 -20.44
C ASP A 136 -15.83 -11.29 -20.49
N GLN A 137 -15.58 -11.84 -21.68
CA GLN A 137 -14.54 -12.85 -21.88
C GLN A 137 -13.14 -12.25 -21.72
N ALA A 138 -12.89 -11.06 -22.28
CA ALA A 138 -11.63 -10.33 -22.10
C ALA A 138 -11.37 -9.98 -20.62
N ILE A 139 -12.40 -9.56 -19.87
CA ILE A 139 -12.28 -9.29 -18.43
C ILE A 139 -11.92 -10.57 -17.67
N LYS A 140 -12.56 -11.70 -18.00
CA LYS A 140 -12.29 -12.99 -17.36
C LYS A 140 -10.87 -13.52 -17.63
N GLU A 141 -10.37 -13.36 -18.84
CA GLU A 141 -8.99 -13.69 -19.20
C GLU A 141 -7.96 -12.80 -18.47
N HIS A 142 -8.28 -11.51 -18.32
CA HIS A 142 -7.43 -10.59 -17.58
C HIS A 142 -7.37 -10.92 -16.08
N LEU A 143 -8.52 -11.24 -15.46
CA LEU A 143 -8.59 -11.62 -14.05
C LEU A 143 -7.81 -12.91 -13.75
N SER A 144 -7.93 -13.92 -14.61
CA SER A 144 -7.18 -15.18 -14.47
C SER A 144 -5.66 -15.00 -14.67
N SER A 145 -5.26 -14.18 -15.64
CA SER A 145 -3.85 -13.83 -15.87
C SER A 145 -3.25 -13.03 -14.71
N SER A 146 -4.02 -12.07 -14.17
CA SER A 146 -3.63 -11.28 -13.00
C SER A 146 -3.42 -12.15 -11.75
N SER A 147 -4.35 -13.07 -11.47
CA SER A 147 -4.23 -14.02 -10.34
C SER A 147 -2.97 -14.88 -10.45
N THR A 148 -2.67 -15.38 -11.66
CA THR A 148 -1.47 -16.22 -11.89
C THR A 148 -0.18 -15.43 -11.69
N THR A 149 -0.17 -14.17 -12.11
CA THR A 149 0.98 -13.27 -11.95
C THR A 149 1.21 -12.93 -10.48
N SER A 150 0.14 -12.60 -9.75
CA SER A 150 0.21 -12.36 -8.30
C SER A 150 0.76 -13.57 -7.55
N PHE A 151 0.32 -14.79 -7.91
CA PHE A 151 0.81 -16.02 -7.30
C PHE A 151 2.32 -16.19 -7.52
N LYS A 152 2.82 -15.98 -8.75
CA LYS A 152 4.25 -16.05 -9.08
C LYS A 152 5.07 -15.01 -8.32
N ILE A 153 4.56 -13.78 -8.17
CA ILE A 153 5.24 -12.73 -7.39
C ILE A 153 5.36 -13.15 -5.92
N CYS A 154 4.28 -13.64 -5.31
CA CYS A 154 4.30 -14.14 -3.93
C CYS A 154 5.27 -15.31 -3.76
N GLU A 155 5.32 -16.23 -4.73
CA GLU A 155 6.26 -17.35 -4.73
C GLU A 155 7.72 -16.87 -4.81
N MET A 156 8.03 -15.94 -5.72
CA MET A 156 9.37 -15.36 -5.85
C MET A 156 9.83 -14.62 -4.59
N LEU A 157 8.94 -13.86 -3.95
CA LEU A 157 9.24 -13.16 -2.68
C LEU A 157 9.52 -14.17 -1.56
N ARG A 158 8.72 -15.25 -1.47
CA ARG A 158 8.94 -16.33 -0.50
C ARG A 158 10.33 -16.98 -0.66
N HIS A 159 10.81 -17.14 -1.89
CA HIS A 159 12.14 -17.69 -2.17
C HIS A 159 13.28 -16.70 -1.91
N GLN A 160 13.02 -15.39 -1.98
CA GLN A 160 14.01 -14.36 -1.61
C GLN A 160 14.16 -14.19 -0.11
N GLU A 161 13.06 -14.29 0.65
CA GLU A 161 13.04 -13.99 2.08
C GLU A 161 13.54 -15.13 2.97
N GLY A 162 13.31 -16.40 2.61
CA GLY A 162 13.70 -17.55 3.44
C GLY A 162 15.17 -17.96 3.34
N ASP A 163 15.59 -18.46 2.18
CA ASP A 163 16.86 -19.21 2.10
C ASP A 163 18.07 -18.37 1.69
N SER A 164 17.88 -17.36 0.83
CA SER A 164 19.01 -16.62 0.23
C SER A 164 19.72 -15.71 1.23
N LEU A 165 18.96 -15.00 2.07
CA LEU A 165 19.52 -14.05 3.03
C LEU A 165 20.21 -14.78 4.18
N GLU A 166 19.57 -15.80 4.74
CA GLU A 166 20.12 -16.58 5.84
C GLU A 166 21.37 -17.36 5.40
N GLN A 167 21.36 -17.99 4.21
CA GLN A 167 22.55 -18.62 3.65
C GLN A 167 23.67 -17.62 3.39
N ARG A 168 23.36 -16.41 2.89
CA ARG A 168 24.37 -15.35 2.72
C ARG A 168 24.95 -14.86 4.05
N LEU A 169 24.13 -14.74 5.09
CA LEU A 169 24.59 -14.37 6.43
C LEU A 169 25.42 -15.49 7.07
N LYS A 170 25.00 -16.76 6.96
CA LYS A 170 25.79 -17.92 7.37
C LYS A 170 27.10 -18.03 6.59
N ALA A 171 27.10 -17.77 5.28
CA ALA A 171 28.30 -17.75 4.45
C ALA A 171 29.27 -16.64 4.87
N ARG A 172 28.78 -15.43 5.17
CA ARG A 172 29.59 -14.34 5.72
C ARG A 172 30.12 -14.63 7.12
N LYS A 173 29.34 -15.33 7.95
CA LYS A 173 29.77 -15.75 9.29
C LYS A 173 30.85 -16.83 9.22
N ARG A 174 30.82 -17.71 8.20
CA ARG A 174 31.85 -18.73 7.94
C ARG A 174 33.10 -18.15 7.26
N MET A 175 32.92 -17.20 6.35
CA MET A 175 34.00 -16.44 5.73
C MET A 175 34.36 -15.25 6.63
N GLY A 176 34.93 -15.55 7.80
CA GLY A 176 35.41 -14.55 8.74
C GLY A 176 36.04 -13.37 8.01
N SER A 177 35.53 -12.18 8.29
CA SER A 177 36.01 -10.92 7.71
C SER A 177 37.55 -10.91 7.75
N PRO A 178 38.24 -10.83 6.60
CA PRO A 178 39.67 -10.62 6.57
C PRO A 178 39.90 -9.16 6.97
N GLN A 179 39.81 -8.89 8.27
CA GLN A 179 40.24 -7.64 8.85
C GLN A 179 41.76 -7.62 8.79
N ALA A 180 42.23 -6.88 7.79
CA ALA A 180 43.59 -6.43 7.54
C ALA A 180 44.52 -6.55 8.75
N THR A 181 45.42 -7.52 8.67
CA THR A 181 46.69 -7.54 9.38
C THR A 181 47.57 -6.40 8.86
N LEU A 182 47.76 -5.36 9.66
CA LEU A 182 48.99 -4.57 9.60
C LEU A 182 49.26 -3.90 10.95
N GLY A 183 50.07 -4.61 11.76
CA GLY A 183 50.98 -4.05 12.75
C GLY A 183 50.35 -3.59 14.06
N GLY A 184 50.38 -4.43 15.09
CA GLY A 184 50.01 -3.96 16.42
C GLY A 184 49.98 -4.98 17.54
N ARG A 185 51.17 -5.44 17.94
CA ARG A 185 51.54 -5.76 19.34
C ARG A 185 50.66 -6.79 20.09
N MET A 186 51.22 -7.99 20.23
CA MET A 186 50.77 -9.01 21.19
C MET A 186 50.61 -8.41 22.60
N ARG A 187 49.38 -8.28 23.05
CA ARG A 187 49.04 -8.12 24.46
C ARG A 187 47.88 -9.06 24.76
N SER A 188 48.13 -9.96 25.71
CA SER A 188 47.23 -11.00 26.23
C SER A 188 45.77 -10.52 26.34
N GLN A 189 44.89 -11.03 25.46
CA GLN A 189 43.44 -10.76 25.42
C GLN A 189 42.61 -12.05 25.43
N THR A 190 43.20 -13.17 25.87
CA THR A 190 42.59 -14.50 25.77
C THR A 190 41.51 -14.77 26.83
N VAL A 191 41.31 -13.87 27.80
CA VAL A 191 40.37 -14.10 28.92
C VAL A 191 39.10 -13.24 28.83
N GLU A 192 39.16 -12.03 28.23
CA GLU A 192 37.98 -11.18 28.04
C GLU A 192 37.02 -11.70 26.95
N ASN A 193 37.53 -12.47 25.98
CA ASN A 193 36.71 -12.99 24.89
C ASN A 193 35.79 -14.15 25.31
N LEU A 194 36.06 -14.84 26.42
CA LEU A 194 35.25 -15.97 26.88
C LEU A 194 34.01 -15.52 27.68
N MET A 195 34.08 -14.39 28.38
CA MET A 195 32.92 -13.84 29.11
C MET A 195 31.88 -13.21 28.16
N LYS A 196 32.31 -12.68 27.02
CA LYS A 196 31.41 -12.03 26.05
C LYS A 196 30.49 -13.01 25.31
N ILE A 197 30.98 -14.23 25.05
CA ILE A 197 30.21 -15.30 24.40
C ILE A 197 29.06 -15.79 25.32
N SER A 198 29.24 -15.77 26.64
CA SER A 198 28.21 -16.25 27.57
C SER A 198 26.97 -15.34 27.63
N SER A 199 27.14 -14.02 27.58
CA SER A 199 26.01 -13.08 27.58
C SER A 199 25.20 -13.10 26.29
N GLU A 200 25.85 -13.36 25.15
CA GLU A 200 25.21 -13.38 23.82
C GLU A 200 24.21 -14.55 23.72
N THR A 201 24.53 -15.71 24.31
CA THR A 201 23.63 -16.87 24.32
C THR A 201 22.35 -16.70 25.14
N LYS A 202 22.37 -15.89 26.22
CA LYS A 202 21.15 -15.63 27.01
C LYS A 202 20.17 -14.72 26.26
N PHE A 203 20.72 -13.73 25.54
CA PHE A 203 19.93 -12.82 24.74
C PHE A 203 19.32 -13.53 23.52
N GLU A 204 20.10 -14.36 22.82
CA GLU A 204 19.60 -15.16 21.69
C GLU A 204 18.43 -16.07 22.10
N LYS A 205 18.55 -16.76 23.24
CA LYS A 205 17.45 -17.59 23.78
C LYS A 205 16.21 -16.77 24.12
N TYR A 206 16.38 -15.60 24.74
CA TYR A 206 15.25 -14.72 25.05
C TYR A 206 14.51 -14.26 23.79
N GLN A 207 15.27 -13.90 22.75
CA GLN A 207 14.72 -13.49 21.46
C GLN A 207 13.95 -14.64 20.79
N GLU A 208 14.52 -15.84 20.76
CA GLU A 208 13.89 -17.04 20.21
C GLU A 208 12.56 -17.36 20.93
N GLU A 209 12.53 -17.26 22.27
CA GLU A 209 11.31 -17.49 23.03
C GLU A 209 10.25 -16.39 22.83
N ILE A 210 10.64 -15.12 22.65
CA ILE A 210 9.70 -14.06 22.24
C ILE A 210 9.08 -14.38 20.89
N GLU A 211 9.89 -14.79 19.92
CA GLU A 211 9.45 -15.09 18.56
C GLU A 211 8.44 -16.24 18.57
N LYS A 212 8.73 -17.32 19.30
CA LYS A 212 7.79 -18.44 19.52
C LYS A 212 6.47 -17.99 20.14
N ILE A 213 6.50 -17.12 21.15
CA ILE A 213 5.27 -16.57 21.75
C ILE A 213 4.49 -15.76 20.71
N MET A 214 5.15 -14.91 19.94
CA MET A 214 4.51 -14.08 18.92
C MET A 214 3.83 -14.93 17.84
N GLU A 215 4.53 -15.93 17.31
CA GLU A 215 3.99 -16.86 16.30
C GLU A 215 2.77 -17.63 16.82
N LYS A 216 2.89 -18.25 18.00
CA LYS A 216 1.79 -18.97 18.67
C LYS A 216 0.49 -18.15 18.75
N TYR A 217 0.56 -16.90 19.22
CA TYR A 217 -0.65 -16.07 19.37
C TYR A 217 -1.18 -15.51 18.04
N VAL A 218 -0.34 -15.39 17.01
CA VAL A 218 -0.80 -15.03 15.66
C VAL A 218 -1.61 -16.19 15.07
N ASP A 219 -1.09 -17.41 15.13
CA ASP A 219 -1.78 -18.61 14.63
C ASP A 219 -3.09 -18.86 15.38
N GLU A 220 -3.05 -18.75 16.71
CA GLU A 220 -4.23 -18.90 17.55
C GLU A 220 -5.30 -17.84 17.23
N LYS A 221 -4.88 -16.59 16.99
CA LYS A 221 -5.79 -15.51 16.57
C LYS A 221 -6.46 -15.83 15.23
N ILE A 222 -5.68 -16.27 14.25
CA ILE A 222 -6.20 -16.62 12.93
C ILE A 222 -7.21 -17.77 13.06
N SER A 223 -6.84 -18.84 13.78
CA SER A 223 -7.68 -20.02 13.99
C SER A 223 -9.01 -19.70 14.68
N ARG A 224 -8.98 -18.95 15.79
CA ARG A 224 -10.21 -18.57 16.52
C ARG A 224 -11.11 -17.65 15.68
N ILE A 225 -10.55 -16.66 14.98
CA ILE A 225 -11.33 -15.78 14.10
C ILE A 225 -11.97 -16.55 12.94
N GLN A 226 -11.24 -17.49 12.32
CA GLN A 226 -11.80 -18.34 11.26
C GLN A 226 -12.94 -19.21 11.77
N THR A 227 -12.81 -19.78 12.97
CA THR A 227 -13.86 -20.57 13.61
C THR A 227 -15.14 -19.75 13.82
N ILE A 228 -15.02 -18.52 14.35
CA ILE A 228 -16.16 -17.60 14.50
C ILE A 228 -16.78 -17.28 13.15
N LYS A 229 -15.97 -16.91 12.15
CA LYS A 229 -16.47 -16.58 10.81
C LYS A 229 -17.22 -17.75 10.16
N ASN A 230 -16.75 -18.98 10.32
CA ASN A 230 -17.41 -20.15 9.77
C ASN A 230 -18.76 -20.39 10.45
N LYS A 231 -18.80 -20.31 11.79
CA LYS A 231 -20.03 -20.43 12.58
C LYS A 231 -21.11 -19.43 12.12
N TYR A 232 -20.79 -18.13 12.10
CA TYR A 232 -21.78 -17.12 11.70
C TYR A 232 -22.13 -17.20 10.21
N ARG A 233 -21.21 -17.63 9.35
CA ARG A 233 -21.52 -17.87 7.93
C ARG A 233 -22.56 -18.97 7.76
N GLU A 234 -22.45 -20.06 8.52
CA GLU A 234 -23.45 -21.13 8.52
C GLU A 234 -24.81 -20.63 9.01
N GLU A 235 -24.85 -19.92 10.15
CA GLU A 235 -26.10 -19.32 10.69
C GLU A 235 -26.74 -18.32 9.71
N ILE A 236 -25.93 -17.44 9.10
CA ILE A 236 -26.38 -16.48 8.08
C ILE A 236 -26.96 -17.23 6.87
N ASN A 237 -26.29 -18.28 6.40
CA ASN A 237 -26.77 -19.06 5.26
C ASN A 237 -28.13 -19.71 5.56
N GLU A 238 -28.30 -20.29 6.75
CA GLU A 238 -29.57 -20.88 7.19
C GLU A 238 -30.71 -19.86 7.23
N VAL A 239 -30.47 -18.68 7.81
CA VAL A 239 -31.44 -17.58 7.88
C VAL A 239 -31.79 -17.08 6.48
N ASN A 240 -30.81 -16.99 5.58
CA ASN A 240 -31.03 -16.54 4.21
C ASN A 240 -31.88 -17.53 3.39
N MET A 241 -31.90 -18.82 3.74
CA MET A 241 -32.78 -19.81 3.11
C MET A 241 -34.26 -19.61 3.47
N MET A 242 -34.59 -18.83 4.51
CA MET A 242 -35.97 -18.59 4.94
C MET A 242 -36.70 -17.51 4.09
N GLY A 243 -36.00 -16.88 3.14
CA GLY A 243 -36.56 -15.94 2.16
C GLY A 243 -36.19 -14.47 2.43
N ASN A 244 -36.67 -13.58 1.56
CA ASN A 244 -36.34 -12.16 1.58
C ASN A 244 -37.44 -11.34 2.24
N ASN A 245 -37.52 -11.37 3.57
CA ASN A 245 -38.42 -10.53 4.35
C ASN A 245 -37.64 -9.45 5.11
N ASP A 246 -38.27 -8.31 5.38
CA ASP A 246 -37.65 -7.19 6.12
C ASP A 246 -37.17 -7.62 7.52
N THR A 247 -37.96 -8.46 8.18
CA THR A 247 -37.60 -9.07 9.47
C THR A 247 -36.34 -9.94 9.38
N ILE A 248 -36.15 -10.67 8.28
CA ILE A 248 -34.96 -11.50 8.04
C ILE A 248 -33.73 -10.62 7.83
N SER A 249 -33.86 -9.50 7.11
CA SER A 249 -32.77 -8.53 6.95
C SER A 249 -32.31 -7.95 8.28
N MET A 250 -33.24 -7.65 9.20
CA MET A 250 -32.88 -7.21 10.55
C MET A 250 -32.08 -8.26 11.32
N VAL A 251 -32.45 -9.54 11.20
CA VAL A 251 -31.73 -10.65 11.84
C VAL A 251 -30.33 -10.83 11.24
N LEU A 252 -30.19 -10.78 9.92
CA LEU A 252 -28.88 -10.86 9.25
C LEU A 252 -27.94 -9.74 9.70
N ASN A 253 -28.43 -8.49 9.75
CA ASN A 253 -27.66 -7.35 10.25
C ASN A 253 -27.29 -7.46 11.74
N GLN A 254 -28.07 -8.21 12.53
CA GLN A 254 -27.75 -8.47 13.93
C GLN A 254 -26.68 -9.55 14.05
N LEU A 255 -26.77 -10.64 13.28
CA LEU A 255 -25.75 -11.69 13.23
C LEU A 255 -24.38 -11.15 12.80
N ASP A 256 -24.33 -10.27 11.79
CA ASP A 256 -23.07 -9.62 11.39
C ASP A 256 -22.47 -8.77 12.50
N ARG A 257 -23.30 -8.03 13.26
CA ARG A 257 -22.85 -7.23 14.41
C ARG A 257 -22.35 -8.09 15.55
N ASP A 258 -23.01 -9.21 15.82
CA ASP A 258 -22.61 -10.13 16.88
C ASP A 258 -21.33 -10.89 16.51
N MET A 259 -21.18 -11.31 15.24
CA MET A 259 -19.92 -11.85 14.71
C MET A 259 -18.75 -10.90 14.93
N GLN A 260 -18.91 -9.62 14.56
CA GLN A 260 -17.83 -8.64 14.70
C GLN A 260 -17.51 -8.37 16.18
N ARG A 261 -18.53 -8.31 17.05
CA ARG A 261 -18.33 -8.17 18.50
C ARG A 261 -17.52 -9.33 19.07
N GLU A 262 -17.85 -10.56 18.69
CA GLU A 262 -17.15 -11.77 19.16
C GLU A 262 -15.70 -11.81 18.66
N ILE A 263 -15.43 -11.43 17.41
CA ILE A 263 -14.08 -11.28 16.86
C ILE A 263 -13.25 -10.26 17.66
N ASP A 264 -13.85 -9.12 18.00
CA ASP A 264 -13.17 -8.06 18.76
C ASP A 264 -12.87 -8.50 20.20
N GLU A 265 -13.79 -9.22 20.85
CA GLU A 265 -13.61 -9.77 22.18
C GLU A 265 -12.49 -10.81 22.23
N VAL A 266 -12.48 -11.76 21.28
CA VAL A 266 -11.43 -12.77 21.16
C VAL A 266 -10.08 -12.13 20.86
N THR A 267 -10.04 -11.13 19.97
CA THR A 267 -8.80 -10.40 19.67
C THR A 267 -8.24 -9.73 20.92
N LYS A 268 -9.09 -9.04 21.69
CA LYS A 268 -8.69 -8.40 22.96
C LYS A 268 -8.22 -9.42 24.00
N GLN A 269 -8.80 -10.61 24.03
CA GLN A 269 -8.41 -11.68 24.95
C GLN A 269 -7.02 -12.22 24.61
N ILE A 270 -6.78 -12.59 23.34
CA ILE A 270 -5.49 -13.07 22.84
C ILE A 270 -4.39 -12.04 23.08
N ASP A 271 -4.65 -10.76 22.80
CA ASP A 271 -3.68 -9.70 23.03
C ASP A 271 -3.31 -9.54 24.51
N ARG A 272 -4.25 -9.80 25.43
CA ARG A 272 -4.01 -9.81 26.88
C ARG A 272 -3.17 -11.01 27.29
N GLU A 273 -3.51 -12.21 26.83
CA GLU A 273 -2.77 -13.45 27.11
C GLU A 273 -1.32 -13.35 26.60
N ARG A 274 -1.12 -12.89 25.35
CA ARG A 274 0.21 -12.63 24.79
C ARG A 274 1.04 -11.67 25.64
N LYS A 275 0.43 -10.56 26.09
CA LYS A 275 1.13 -9.56 26.92
C LYS A 275 1.53 -10.14 28.27
N LEU A 276 0.68 -10.99 28.88
CA LEU A 276 1.00 -11.68 30.13
C LEU A 276 2.14 -12.67 29.95
N GLU A 277 2.13 -13.47 28.90
CA GLU A 277 3.18 -14.47 28.62
C GLU A 277 4.54 -13.79 28.34
N ILE A 278 4.56 -12.71 27.56
CA ILE A 278 5.77 -11.89 27.35
C ILE A 278 6.26 -11.26 28.66
N ALA A 279 5.35 -10.79 29.52
CA ALA A 279 5.71 -10.22 30.82
C ALA A 279 6.31 -11.26 31.76
N GLU A 280 5.83 -12.50 31.72
CA GLU A 280 6.39 -13.60 32.51
C GLU A 280 7.77 -14.03 31.99
N LEU A 281 7.93 -14.15 30.67
CA LEU A 281 9.23 -14.41 30.05
C LEU A 281 10.27 -13.34 30.44
N LYS A 282 9.87 -12.07 30.48
CA LYS A 282 10.73 -10.97 30.95
C LYS A 282 11.23 -11.14 32.38
N LYS A 283 10.44 -11.76 33.27
CA LYS A 283 10.87 -12.00 34.66
C LYS A 283 11.92 -13.11 34.74
N GLN A 284 11.85 -14.11 33.87
CA GLN A 284 12.78 -15.25 33.86
C GLN A 284 14.19 -14.88 33.38
N PHE A 285 14.29 -13.87 32.52
CA PHE A 285 15.57 -13.41 31.94
C PHE A 285 16.11 -12.13 32.59
N ARG A 286 15.50 -11.68 33.67
CA ARG A 286 15.97 -10.54 34.47
C ARG A 286 17.00 -11.00 35.50
#